data_AF-A0AAG5DEL7-F1
#
_entry.id   AF-A0AAG5DEL7-F1
#
_cell.length_a   1.000
_cell.length_b   1.000
_cell.length_c   1.000
_cell.angle_alpha   90.00
_cell.angle_beta   90.00
_cell.angle_gamma   90.00
#
_symmetry.space_group_name_H-M   'P 1'
#
loop_
_entity.id
_entity.type
_entity.pdbx_description
1 polymer ?
#
loop_
_entity_poly.entity_id
_entity_poly.type
_entity_poly.pdbx_seq_one_letter_code
_entity_poly.pdbx_strand_id
1 'polypeptide(L)'
;MCSLIGVEGGHSLGGSLGVLRIYYALGVRYMTLTSTCHTTWADSSSADAPKYDVRHGGLTAYGKTIIREMNRLGMIVDLSKSSVGTMKDVLATSQAPVIFSHSSAYALCNSSRNVQDEVLELVTKNRGLVMVNFYNKFLRCSENASVLDAV
;
A
#
# COMPACT_ATOMS: atom_id res chain seq x y z
N MET A 1 18.87 -19.21 -0.01
CA MET A 1 17.97 -18.21 0.60
C MET A 1 18.09 -16.93 -0.21
N CYS A 2 16.97 -16.36 -0.65
CA CYS A 2 16.97 -15.08 -1.36
C CYS A 2 16.39 -14.01 -0.44
N SER A 3 17.05 -12.87 -0.34
CA SER A 3 16.62 -11.74 0.51
C SER A 3 16.41 -10.51 -0.36
N LEU A 4 15.23 -9.91 -0.29
CA LEU A 4 14.89 -8.66 -0.95
C LEU A 4 14.58 -7.59 0.08
N ILE A 5 14.73 -6.33 -0.31
CA ILE A 5 14.55 -5.18 0.59
C ILE A 5 13.30 -4.40 0.17
N GLY A 6 12.43 -4.18 1.14
CA GLY A 6 11.31 -3.26 1.06
C GLY A 6 11.42 -2.14 2.08
N VAL A 7 10.96 -0.95 1.71
CA VAL A 7 10.88 0.20 2.62
C VAL A 7 9.42 0.45 2.98
N GLU A 8 9.09 0.35 4.27
CA GLU A 8 7.73 0.62 4.76
C GLU A 8 7.58 2.11 5.13
N GLY A 9 6.91 2.87 4.28
CA GLY A 9 6.51 4.25 4.55
C GLY A 9 7.28 5.28 3.71
N GLY A 10 6.56 6.00 2.88
CA GLY A 10 7.09 7.05 2.00
C GLY A 10 7.54 8.33 2.71
N HIS A 11 7.32 8.45 4.03
CA HIS A 11 7.91 9.54 4.83
C HIS A 11 9.44 9.48 4.81
N SER A 12 10.02 8.29 4.63
CA SER A 12 11.46 8.07 4.43
C SER A 12 12.04 8.82 3.23
N LEU A 13 11.22 9.17 2.24
CA LEU A 13 11.66 9.94 1.07
C LEU A 13 11.87 11.42 1.36
N GLY A 14 11.26 11.96 2.43
CA GLY A 14 11.20 13.41 2.65
C GLY A 14 10.59 14.18 1.47
N GLY A 15 9.76 13.53 0.65
CA GLY A 15 9.23 14.10 -0.59
C GLY A 15 10.25 14.26 -1.72
N SER A 16 11.39 13.55 -1.71
CA SER A 16 12.44 13.67 -2.73
C SER A 16 12.50 12.45 -3.66
N LEU A 17 12.34 12.69 -4.97
CA LEU A 17 12.60 11.67 -6.00
C LEU A 17 14.09 11.26 -6.04
N GLY A 18 15.00 12.13 -5.59
CA GLY A 18 16.42 11.79 -5.48
C GLY A 18 16.64 10.68 -4.45
N VAL A 19 15.99 10.78 -3.29
CA VAL A 19 16.05 9.75 -2.24
C VAL A 19 15.44 8.44 -2.72
N LEU A 20 14.33 8.50 -3.46
CA LEU A 20 13.71 7.31 -4.06
C LEU A 20 14.68 6.56 -4.99
N ARG A 21 15.39 7.30 -5.86
CA ARG A 21 16.40 6.72 -6.75
C ARG A 21 17.59 6.15 -5.99
N ILE A 22 18.02 6.80 -4.92
CA ILE A 22 19.08 6.30 -4.04
C ILE A 22 18.65 4.97 -3.42
N TYR A 23 17.43 4.86 -2.89
CA TYR A 23 16.92 3.59 -2.35
C TYR A 23 16.90 2.49 -3.39
N TYR A 24 16.46 2.78 -4.61
CA TYR A 24 16.50 1.80 -5.69
C TYR A 24 17.92 1.31 -5.98
N ALA A 25 18.89 2.23 -6.05
CA ALA A 25 20.30 1.93 -6.26
C ALA A 25 20.91 1.11 -5.12
N LEU A 26 20.46 1.32 -3.88
CA LEU A 26 20.86 0.56 -2.70
C LEU A 26 20.20 -0.83 -2.60
N GLY A 27 19.35 -1.21 -3.55
CA GLY A 27 18.76 -2.56 -3.63
C GLY A 27 17.31 -2.67 -3.19
N VAL A 28 16.65 -1.56 -2.83
CA VAL A 28 15.20 -1.56 -2.53
C VAL A 28 14.42 -1.90 -3.80
N ARG A 29 13.46 -2.82 -3.69
CA ARG A 29 12.64 -3.28 -4.83
C ARG A 29 11.15 -3.04 -4.69
N TYR A 30 10.66 -2.79 -3.48
CA TYR A 30 9.32 -2.28 -3.27
C TYR A 30 9.30 -1.20 -2.19
N MET A 31 8.30 -0.32 -2.25
CA MET A 31 8.07 0.68 -1.22
C MET A 31 6.59 0.79 -0.89
N THR A 32 6.29 0.70 0.41
CA THR A 32 4.96 0.99 0.96
C THR A 32 4.78 2.51 1.04
N LEU A 33 3.74 3.05 0.40
CA LEU A 33 3.59 4.51 0.24
C LEU A 33 3.40 5.24 1.57
N THR A 34 2.69 4.61 2.50
CA THR A 34 2.40 5.13 3.85
C THR A 34 2.71 4.05 4.88
N SER A 35 2.79 4.44 6.16
CA SER A 35 2.81 3.47 7.27
C SER A 35 1.64 3.77 8.21
N THR A 36 1.88 4.13 9.47
CA THR A 36 0.84 4.55 10.41
C THR A 36 0.44 6.02 10.28
N CYS A 37 1.02 6.75 9.32
CA CYS A 37 0.82 8.18 9.13
C CYS A 37 0.72 8.54 7.64
N HIS A 38 0.06 9.67 7.38
CA HIS A 38 0.04 10.33 6.07
C HIS A 38 1.45 10.79 5.68
N THR A 39 1.73 10.79 4.38
CA THR A 39 2.85 11.57 3.84
C THR A 39 2.31 12.92 3.35
N THR A 40 3.19 13.80 2.88
CA THR A 40 2.78 15.05 2.23
C THR A 40 2.11 14.82 0.87
N TRP A 41 2.02 13.57 0.40
CA TRP A 41 1.57 13.24 -0.95
C TRP A 41 0.67 12.00 -1.07
N ALA A 42 0.42 11.27 0.02
CA ALA A 42 -0.48 10.11 0.07
C ALA A 42 -1.16 9.98 1.44
N ASP A 43 -2.42 9.56 1.43
CA ASP A 43 -3.19 9.25 2.63
C ASP A 43 -3.01 7.81 3.10
N SER A 44 -2.83 7.64 4.41
CA SER A 44 -2.72 6.32 5.05
C SER A 44 -4.10 5.78 5.44
N SER A 45 -4.16 4.51 5.83
CA SER A 45 -5.38 3.82 6.30
C SER A 45 -6.09 4.51 7.49
N SER A 46 -5.46 5.49 8.14
CA SER A 46 -6.11 6.36 9.14
C SER A 46 -7.23 7.22 8.55
N ALA A 47 -7.16 7.55 7.25
CA ALA A 47 -8.20 8.30 6.55
C ALA A 47 -9.55 7.56 6.52
N ASP A 48 -9.51 6.23 6.47
CA ASP A 48 -10.71 5.37 6.43
C ASP A 48 -11.04 4.75 7.80
N ALA A 49 -10.26 5.09 8.84
CA ALA A 49 -10.57 4.70 10.21
C ALA A 49 -11.76 5.54 10.73
N PRO A 50 -12.45 5.10 11.81
CA PRO A 50 -13.62 5.82 12.33
C PRO A 50 -13.41 7.30 12.71
N LYS A 51 -12.15 7.74 12.85
CA LYS A 51 -11.80 9.14 13.11
C LYS A 51 -11.75 10.00 11.83
N TYR A 52 -11.77 9.39 10.65
CA TYR A 52 -11.78 10.03 9.33
C TYR A 52 -10.72 11.14 9.17
N ASP A 53 -9.44 10.83 9.44
CA ASP A 53 -8.31 11.76 9.28
C ASP A 53 -7.90 11.86 7.80
N VAL A 54 -8.74 12.48 6.96
CA VAL A 54 -8.46 12.64 5.52
C VAL A 54 -7.63 13.90 5.31
N ARG A 55 -6.51 13.81 4.58
CA ARG A 55 -5.68 15.00 4.24
C ARG A 55 -5.70 15.38 2.78
N HIS A 56 -5.59 14.41 1.88
CA HIS A 56 -5.47 14.64 0.43
C HIS A 56 -6.64 14.07 -0.37
N GLY A 57 -7.39 13.13 0.22
CA GLY A 57 -8.40 12.34 -0.47
C GLY A 57 -7.81 11.22 -1.34
N GLY A 58 -6.55 10.84 -1.10
CA GLY A 58 -5.81 9.88 -1.92
C GLY A 58 -4.38 10.34 -2.21
N LEU A 59 -4.01 10.39 -3.49
CA LEU A 59 -2.72 10.92 -3.95
C LEU A 59 -2.82 12.39 -4.36
N THR A 60 -1.83 13.18 -3.98
CA THR A 60 -1.64 14.51 -4.59
C THR A 60 -1.10 14.38 -6.02
N ALA A 61 -1.12 15.47 -6.80
CA ALA A 61 -0.48 15.52 -8.12
C ALA A 61 1.02 15.15 -8.06
N TYR A 62 1.70 15.56 -6.99
CA TYR A 62 3.08 15.16 -6.75
C TYR A 62 3.21 13.67 -6.41
N GLY A 63 2.29 13.12 -5.61
CA GLY A 63 2.21 11.69 -5.35
C GLY A 63 2.11 10.86 -6.63
N LYS A 64 1.28 11.30 -7.59
CA LYS A 64 1.18 10.65 -8.92
C LYS A 64 2.50 10.69 -9.69
N THR A 65 3.33 11.71 -9.49
CA THR A 65 4.68 11.78 -10.09
C THR A 65 5.63 10.78 -9.45
N ILE A 66 5.55 10.57 -8.13
CA ILE A 66 6.30 9.53 -7.42
C ILE A 66 5.94 8.14 -7.96
N ILE A 67 4.65 7.84 -8.14
CA ILE A 67 4.21 6.55 -8.71
C ILE A 67 4.81 6.31 -10.10
N ARG A 68 4.81 7.32 -10.97
CA ARG A 68 5.41 7.20 -12.30
C ARG A 68 6.93 6.98 -12.24
N GLU A 69 7.62 7.62 -11.31
CA GLU A 69 9.06 7.39 -11.10
C GLU A 69 9.33 5.97 -10.58
N MET A 70 8.50 5.45 -9.67
CA MET A 70 8.59 4.05 -9.23
C MET A 70 8.41 3.09 -10.40
N ASN A 71 7.41 3.29 -11.25
CA ASN A 71 7.23 2.50 -12.47
C ASN A 71 8.44 2.60 -13.41
N ARG A 72 8.98 3.81 -13.63
CA ARG A 72 10.16 4.03 -14.49
C ARG A 72 11.40 3.31 -13.97
N LEU A 73 11.59 3.28 -12.65
CA LEU A 73 12.72 2.60 -12.01
C LEU A 73 12.57 1.07 -12.02
N GLY A 74 11.34 0.55 -12.12
CA GLY A 74 11.05 -0.85 -11.82
C GLY A 74 10.96 -1.13 -10.32
N MET A 75 10.61 -0.12 -9.51
CA MET A 75 10.29 -0.29 -8.11
C MET A 75 8.80 -0.61 -7.95
N ILE A 76 8.49 -1.71 -7.28
CA ILE A 76 7.12 -2.16 -7.05
C ILE A 76 6.43 -1.21 -6.06
N VAL A 77 5.23 -0.78 -6.41
CA VAL A 77 4.38 0.03 -5.54
C VAL A 77 3.63 -0.89 -4.58
N ASP A 78 3.80 -0.67 -3.28
CA ASP A 78 3.08 -1.39 -2.24
C ASP A 78 1.98 -0.52 -1.60
N LEU A 79 0.75 -1.01 -1.68
CA LEU A 79 -0.47 -0.36 -1.24
C LEU A 79 -0.93 -0.76 0.16
N SER A 80 -0.24 -1.70 0.82
CA SER A 80 -0.50 -1.96 2.23
C SER A 80 -0.37 -0.66 3.02
N LYS A 81 -1.20 -0.49 4.06
CA LYS A 81 -1.27 0.74 4.88
C LYS A 81 -1.82 2.00 4.20
N SER A 82 -2.17 1.97 2.92
CA SER A 82 -2.75 3.12 2.21
C SER A 82 -4.25 3.26 2.52
N SER A 83 -4.81 4.46 2.31
CA SER A 83 -6.27 4.63 2.30
C SER A 83 -6.90 4.08 1.02
N VAL A 84 -8.22 3.86 1.02
CA VAL A 84 -8.98 3.44 -0.18
C VAL A 84 -8.82 4.45 -1.32
N GLY A 85 -8.86 5.75 -1.01
CA GLY A 85 -8.61 6.81 -1.98
C GLY A 85 -7.23 6.70 -2.62
N THR A 86 -6.19 6.48 -1.79
CA THR A 86 -4.81 6.28 -2.26
C THR A 86 -4.71 5.02 -3.12
N MET A 87 -5.32 3.90 -2.71
CA MET A 87 -5.34 2.66 -3.49
C MET A 87 -5.91 2.88 -4.89
N LYS A 88 -7.08 3.52 -4.99
CA LYS A 88 -7.77 3.82 -6.26
C LYS A 88 -6.93 4.75 -7.14
N ASP A 89 -6.36 5.82 -6.59
CA ASP A 89 -5.52 6.75 -7.33
C ASP A 89 -4.24 6.09 -7.87
N VAL A 90 -3.60 5.23 -7.07
CA VAL A 90 -2.42 4.47 -7.50
C VAL A 90 -2.79 3.49 -8.60
N LEU A 91 -3.88 2.72 -8.45
CA LEU A 91 -4.31 1.75 -9.46
C LEU A 91 -4.70 2.42 -10.78
N ALA A 92 -5.19 3.66 -10.74
CA ALA A 92 -5.44 4.47 -11.94
C ALA A 92 -4.17 5.10 -12.54
N THR A 93 -3.12 5.30 -11.75
CA THR A 93 -1.88 5.98 -12.17
C THR A 93 -0.78 5.01 -12.59
N SER A 94 -0.68 3.86 -11.93
CA SER A 94 0.40 2.89 -12.12
C SER A 94 0.27 2.18 -13.46
N GLN A 95 1.36 2.14 -14.22
CA GLN A 95 1.47 1.39 -15.48
C GLN A 95 1.99 -0.03 -15.28
N ALA A 96 2.41 -0.37 -14.06
CA ALA A 96 2.89 -1.70 -13.69
C ALA A 96 1.98 -2.34 -12.62
N PRO A 97 2.00 -3.68 -12.50
CA PRO A 97 1.38 -4.39 -11.40
C PRO A 97 1.84 -3.86 -10.04
N VAL A 98 0.89 -3.64 -9.13
CA VAL A 98 1.14 -3.24 -7.75
C VAL A 98 1.04 -4.45 -6.82
N ILE A 99 1.50 -4.29 -5.58
CA ILE A 99 1.29 -5.28 -4.52
C ILE A 99 0.58 -4.68 -3.32
N PHE A 100 -0.03 -5.54 -2.52
CA PHE A 100 -0.26 -5.32 -1.11
C PHE A 100 0.62 -6.32 -0.38
N SER A 101 1.71 -5.87 0.23
CA SER A 101 2.70 -6.78 0.82
C SER A 101 2.20 -7.48 2.08
N HIS A 102 1.20 -6.93 2.76
CA HIS A 102 0.62 -7.47 4.00
C HIS A 102 -0.79 -6.91 4.29
N SER A 103 -1.78 -7.31 3.49
CA SER A 103 -3.19 -6.93 3.71
C SER A 103 -4.14 -8.11 3.53
N SER A 104 -5.28 -8.09 4.23
CA SER A 104 -6.30 -9.15 4.16
C SER A 104 -7.61 -8.61 3.56
N ALA A 105 -8.64 -9.46 3.45
CA ALA A 105 -9.92 -9.08 2.86
C ALA A 105 -10.82 -8.30 3.84
N TYR A 106 -11.34 -7.15 3.40
CA TYR A 106 -12.20 -6.29 4.24
C TYR A 106 -13.54 -6.96 4.57
N ALA A 107 -14.09 -7.73 3.62
CA ALA A 107 -15.36 -8.45 3.80
C ALA A 107 -15.31 -9.49 4.95
N LEU A 108 -14.13 -10.05 5.24
CA LEU A 108 -13.93 -11.00 6.35
C LEU A 108 -13.65 -10.29 7.68
N CYS A 109 -12.96 -9.15 7.63
CA CYS A 109 -12.67 -8.33 8.79
C CYS A 109 -12.61 -6.86 8.38
N ASN A 110 -13.53 -6.06 8.92
CA ASN A 110 -13.79 -4.67 8.52
C ASN A 110 -12.76 -3.64 9.03
N SER A 111 -11.49 -4.02 9.11
CA SER A 111 -10.40 -3.13 9.47
C SER A 111 -10.07 -2.18 8.30
N SER A 112 -9.79 -0.90 8.57
CA SER A 112 -9.30 0.05 7.54
C SER A 112 -7.95 -0.36 6.92
N ARG A 113 -7.34 -1.42 7.46
CA ARG A 113 -6.09 -2.05 7.02
C ARG A 113 -6.27 -3.07 5.90
N ASN A 114 -7.50 -3.49 5.67
CA ASN A 114 -7.88 -4.53 4.73
C ASN A 114 -8.44 -3.96 3.43
N VAL A 115 -8.39 -4.77 2.38
CA VAL A 115 -8.73 -4.37 1.01
C VAL A 115 -10.21 -4.62 0.74
N GLN A 116 -10.92 -3.58 0.30
CA GLN A 116 -12.33 -3.64 -0.08
C GLN A 116 -12.49 -4.36 -1.42
N ASP A 117 -13.63 -5.03 -1.61
CA ASP A 117 -13.92 -5.82 -2.81
C ASP A 117 -13.83 -4.98 -4.09
N GLU A 118 -14.30 -3.73 -4.06
CA GLU A 118 -14.16 -2.78 -5.18
C GLU A 118 -12.68 -2.51 -5.54
N VAL A 119 -11.76 -2.53 -4.57
CA VAL A 119 -10.33 -2.38 -4.83
C VAL A 119 -9.76 -3.70 -5.36
N LEU A 120 -10.22 -4.86 -4.87
CA LEU A 120 -9.80 -6.17 -5.39
C LEU A 120 -10.13 -6.35 -6.88
N GLU A 121 -11.28 -5.82 -7.35
CA GLU A 121 -11.60 -5.77 -8.77
C GLU A 121 -10.61 -4.93 -9.58
N LEU A 122 -10.19 -3.78 -9.05
CA LEU A 122 -9.19 -2.92 -9.67
C LEU A 122 -7.80 -3.58 -9.67
N VAL A 123 -7.43 -4.28 -8.60
CA VAL A 123 -6.18 -5.06 -8.52
C VAL A 123 -6.16 -6.15 -9.59
N THR A 124 -7.29 -6.82 -9.82
CA THR A 124 -7.43 -7.82 -10.88
C THR A 124 -7.16 -7.21 -12.25
N LYS A 125 -7.73 -6.04 -12.55
CA LYS A 125 -7.48 -5.30 -13.81
C LYS A 125 -6.03 -4.85 -13.95
N ASN A 126 -5.40 -4.42 -12.85
CA ASN A 126 -3.99 -4.04 -12.80
C ASN A 126 -3.04 -5.26 -12.89
N ARG A 127 -3.55 -6.49 -12.69
CA ARG A 127 -2.77 -7.74 -12.57
C ARG A 127 -1.82 -7.72 -11.37
N GLY A 128 -2.21 -7.01 -10.32
CA GLY A 128 -1.47 -6.91 -9.07
C GLY A 128 -1.60 -8.15 -8.18
N LEU A 129 -0.99 -8.09 -7.00
CA LEU A 129 -0.97 -9.19 -6.03
C LEU A 129 -1.35 -8.70 -4.64
N VAL A 130 -2.23 -9.45 -3.95
CA VAL A 130 -2.49 -9.26 -2.52
C VAL A 130 -1.80 -10.38 -1.74
N MET A 131 -0.89 -10.01 -0.84
CA MET A 131 -0.18 -10.93 0.04
C MET A 131 -0.86 -10.88 1.42
N VAL A 132 -1.54 -11.98 1.77
CA VAL A 132 -2.42 -12.07 2.93
C VAL A 132 -1.64 -11.87 4.23
N ASN A 133 -2.17 -11.01 5.12
CA ASN A 133 -1.59 -10.75 6.44
C ASN A 133 -2.12 -11.75 7.48
N PHE A 134 -1.25 -12.26 8.35
CA PHE A 134 -1.62 -13.20 9.41
C PHE A 134 -1.90 -12.55 10.77
N TYR A 135 -1.93 -11.21 10.84
CA TYR A 135 -2.29 -10.53 12.08
C TYR A 135 -3.76 -10.76 12.43
N ASN A 136 -4.03 -11.31 13.62
CA ASN A 136 -5.35 -11.77 14.07
C ASN A 136 -6.46 -10.71 13.88
N LYS A 137 -6.15 -9.45 14.22
CA LYS A 137 -7.11 -8.34 14.12
C LYS A 137 -7.37 -7.85 12.71
N PHE A 138 -6.60 -8.30 11.72
CA PHE A 138 -6.84 -8.04 10.29
C PHE A 138 -7.36 -9.29 9.58
N LEU A 139 -7.17 -10.48 10.14
CA LEU A 139 -7.65 -11.73 9.54
C LEU A 139 -9.07 -12.09 9.99
N ARG A 140 -9.34 -12.04 11.31
CA ARG A 140 -10.62 -12.42 11.92
C ARG A 140 -11.33 -11.33 12.71
N CYS A 141 -10.73 -10.15 12.83
CA CYS A 141 -11.22 -9.10 13.72
C CYS A 141 -11.40 -9.61 15.18
N SER A 142 -10.58 -10.57 15.58
CA SER A 142 -10.59 -11.20 16.90
C SER A 142 -9.16 -11.32 17.46
N GLU A 143 -9.04 -11.73 18.72
CA GLU A 143 -7.72 -11.97 19.33
C GLU A 143 -7.07 -13.29 18.89
N ASN A 144 -7.83 -14.21 18.28
CA ASN A 144 -7.35 -15.54 17.88
C ASN A 144 -7.64 -15.83 16.41
N ALA A 145 -6.59 -16.18 15.66
CA ALA A 145 -6.69 -16.69 14.30
C ALA A 145 -5.75 -17.88 14.10
N SER A 146 -6.02 -18.70 13.09
CA SER A 146 -5.24 -19.86 12.69
C SER A 146 -4.77 -19.74 11.25
N VAL A 147 -3.82 -20.57 10.83
CA VAL A 147 -3.36 -20.62 9.43
C VAL A 147 -4.51 -21.00 8.47
N LEU A 148 -5.50 -21.75 8.95
CA LEU A 148 -6.69 -22.12 8.18
C LEU A 148 -7.56 -20.92 7.83
N ASP A 149 -7.43 -19.80 8.55
CA ASP A 149 -8.19 -18.58 8.27
C ASP A 149 -7.54 -17.74 7.15
N ALA A 150 -6.34 -18.10 6.69
CA ALA A 150 -5.58 -17.40 5.66
C ALA A 150 -5.54 -18.13 4.30
N VAL A 151 -6.21 -19.29 4.18
CA VAL A 151 -6.24 -20.16 2.99
C VAL A 151 -7.64 -20.33 2.44
#